data_AF-A0A2Z4FMQ3-F1
#
_entry.id   AF-A0A2Z4FMQ3-F1
#
_cell.length_a   1.000
_cell.length_b   1.000
_cell.length_c   1.000
_cell.angle_alpha   90.00
_cell.angle_beta   90.00
_cell.angle_gamma   90.00
#
_symmetry.space_group_name_H-M   'P 1'
#
loop_
_entity.id
_entity.type
_entity.pdbx_description
1 polymer ?
#
loop_
_entity_poly.entity_id
_entity_poly.type
_entity_poly.pdbx_seq_one_letter_code
_entity_poly.pdbx_strand_id
1 'polypeptide(L)'
;MLKKFLQILKGNAPVQDFEGSYLDYLLAKTRPSARARMDACPEHDPLLVVITEILRQLAPEAWAELDKRPLADSQSPPLISETLSGDGPIPPLFAVKDGGEALKETPRDASPEADEDAPSDASKKAPSSSPAEVMDSCDSGNLPAADMSVDDLEITAEPVGKADLSDPNILRAGRIFLGLLIENDRLPTEMQLTAAEIMLSRDLLLGYFVKNEQFESHAQELLGLVEQKFNEASFSQARILLRLFQTDRATRINNDRNLYYEEMILRMGVRRRNKIRSAQMSEYNDLVAHAWASSEENPAPNAQLDAQLLAATTWLHETLHITCHVFTRDPAELAAWREFASVSKRDGAEDIFLRYLPPRRWRPISAGVQSPTELLQAHVSASTVKQFMIRQLKSAYFVLRAVGDTGLEAFLDSFFSWTEERFDLDFVQLMPRMYRETMGEKKLIDQVFDVFFNRYLKKDAARALASFDEDAILKATQEVVEALSDLDYNKIPAGHYDFGGLILDRLFGVEYPEPEFAFKLHRLT
;
A
#
# COMPACT_ATOMS: atom_id res chain seq x y z
N MET A 1 -42.64 17.21 -2.56
CA MET A 1 -42.02 16.82 -1.27
C MET A 1 -41.02 15.68 -1.42
N LEU A 2 -41.26 14.64 -2.23
CA LEU A 2 -40.30 13.54 -2.46
C LEU A 2 -38.93 13.98 -3.05
N LYS A 3 -38.89 14.99 -3.94
CA LYS A 3 -37.63 15.58 -4.45
C LYS A 3 -36.80 16.33 -3.40
N LYS A 4 -37.45 16.94 -2.41
CA LYS A 4 -36.76 17.59 -1.27
C LYS A 4 -36.29 16.56 -0.23
N PHE A 5 -37.01 15.45 -0.08
CA PHE A 5 -36.61 14.33 0.76
C PHE A 5 -35.38 13.59 0.18
N LEU A 6 -35.31 13.42 -1.15
CA LEU A 6 -34.13 12.88 -1.83
C LEU A 6 -32.92 13.84 -1.86
N GLN A 7 -33.13 15.15 -1.65
CA GLN A 7 -32.06 16.12 -1.45
C GLN A 7 -31.53 16.15 -0.01
N ILE A 8 -32.26 15.58 0.95
CA ILE A 8 -31.82 15.47 2.35
C ILE A 8 -31.04 14.17 2.56
N LEU A 9 -31.38 13.10 1.84
CA LEU A 9 -30.59 11.85 1.78
C LEU A 9 -29.32 11.94 0.92
N LYS A 10 -29.19 12.98 0.10
CA LYS A 10 -27.93 13.34 -0.56
C LYS A 10 -27.26 14.37 0.32
N GLY A 11 -26.33 13.96 1.18
CA GLY A 11 -25.48 14.87 1.93
C GLY A 11 -25.00 16.01 1.02
N ASN A 12 -25.32 17.26 1.39
CA ASN A 12 -25.06 18.45 0.58
C ASN A 12 -23.56 18.79 0.58
N ALA A 13 -22.74 17.93 -0.02
CA ALA A 13 -21.60 18.41 -0.76
C ALA A 13 -22.05 18.55 -2.22
N PRO A 14 -21.86 19.70 -2.89
CA PRO A 14 -21.99 19.72 -4.33
C PRO A 14 -21.04 18.65 -4.87
N VAL A 15 -21.59 17.67 -5.59
CA VAL A 15 -20.80 16.80 -6.46
C VAL A 15 -20.26 17.74 -7.54
N GLN A 16 -19.14 18.41 -7.25
CA GLN A 16 -18.35 19.04 -8.27
C GLN A 16 -17.75 17.89 -9.07
N ASP A 17 -18.03 17.85 -10.37
CA ASP A 17 -17.29 17.00 -11.29
C ASP A 17 -15.83 17.48 -11.21
N PHE A 18 -14.97 16.68 -10.58
CA PHE A 18 -13.52 16.87 -10.59
C PHE A 18 -12.91 15.72 -11.37
N GLU A 19 -11.91 16.02 -12.19
CA GLU A 19 -11.15 15.00 -12.90
C GLU A 19 -10.12 14.37 -11.94
N GLY A 20 -10.01 13.04 -11.96
CA GLY A 20 -9.05 12.31 -11.15
C GLY A 20 -9.54 11.94 -9.74
N SER A 21 -8.62 11.86 -8.79
CA SER A 21 -8.89 11.44 -7.42
C SER A 21 -9.47 12.56 -6.57
N TYR A 22 -10.32 12.19 -5.61
CA TYR A 22 -10.81 13.15 -4.62
C TYR A 22 -9.70 13.73 -3.74
N LEU A 23 -8.66 12.94 -3.44
CA LEU A 23 -7.51 13.44 -2.68
C LEU A 23 -6.75 14.49 -3.49
N ASP A 24 -6.51 14.27 -4.78
CA ASP A 24 -5.86 15.27 -5.66
C ASP A 24 -6.64 16.58 -5.67
N TYR A 25 -7.97 16.48 -5.81
CA TYR A 25 -8.86 17.63 -5.76
C TYR A 25 -8.73 18.41 -4.45
N LEU A 26 -8.72 17.72 -3.30
CA LEU A 26 -8.53 18.35 -1.99
C LEU A 26 -7.15 18.99 -1.88
N LEU A 27 -6.11 18.27 -2.26
CA LEU A 27 -4.72 18.71 -2.23
C LEU A 27 -4.50 19.95 -3.12
N ALA A 28 -5.07 19.98 -4.32
CA ALA A 28 -5.00 21.13 -5.22
C ALA A 28 -5.66 22.37 -4.60
N LYS A 29 -6.79 22.20 -3.90
CA LYS A 29 -7.49 23.30 -3.21
C LYS A 29 -6.75 23.79 -1.96
N THR A 30 -6.13 22.89 -1.20
CA THR A 30 -5.47 23.24 0.07
C THR A 30 -4.04 23.72 -0.11
N ARG A 31 -3.35 23.33 -1.19
CA ARG A 31 -1.92 23.65 -1.39
C ARG A 31 -1.60 25.15 -1.28
N PRO A 32 -2.36 26.09 -1.88
CA PRO A 32 -2.05 27.52 -1.77
C PRO A 32 -2.12 28.04 -0.33
N SER A 33 -3.16 27.66 0.43
CA SER A 33 -3.32 28.09 1.82
C SER A 33 -2.32 27.40 2.76
N ALA A 34 -2.07 26.11 2.54
CA ALA A 34 -1.04 25.36 3.25
C ALA A 34 0.34 26.00 3.05
N ARG A 35 0.69 26.40 1.81
CA ARG A 35 1.98 27.04 1.51
C ARG A 35 2.11 28.38 2.22
N ALA A 36 1.11 29.26 2.10
CA ALA A 36 1.11 30.53 2.79
C ALA A 36 1.29 30.39 4.31
N ARG A 37 0.75 29.31 4.89
CA ARG A 37 0.89 29.02 6.31
C ARG A 37 2.27 28.49 6.70
N MET A 38 2.84 27.59 5.90
CA MET A 38 4.23 27.14 6.07
C MET A 38 5.21 28.32 5.98
N ASP A 39 5.01 29.23 5.02
CA ASP A 39 5.85 30.42 4.85
C ASP A 39 5.71 31.38 6.05
N ALA A 40 4.52 31.50 6.65
CA ALA A 40 4.28 32.33 7.82
C ALA A 40 4.86 31.75 9.12
N CYS A 41 4.90 30.43 9.26
CA CYS A 41 5.47 29.75 10.42
C CYS A 41 6.19 28.45 10.00
N PRO A 42 7.50 28.53 9.68
CA PRO A 42 8.31 27.37 9.28
C PRO A 42 8.47 26.28 10.35
N GLU A 43 8.04 26.52 11.59
CA GLU A 43 8.10 25.55 12.70
C GLU A 43 6.97 24.52 12.66
N HIS A 44 6.00 24.72 11.76
CA HIS A 44 4.91 23.80 11.50
C HIS A 44 5.41 22.42 11.05
N ASP A 45 4.70 21.38 11.50
CA ASP A 45 4.71 20.08 10.83
C ASP A 45 3.93 20.19 9.50
N PRO A 46 4.59 19.97 8.34
CA PRO A 46 3.97 20.13 7.03
C PRO A 46 2.76 19.21 6.83
N LEU A 47 2.77 18.01 7.44
CA LEU A 47 1.67 17.05 7.31
C LEU A 47 0.44 17.56 8.07
N LEU A 48 0.63 18.07 9.29
CA LEU A 48 -0.45 18.64 10.10
C LEU A 48 -1.04 19.91 9.47
N VAL A 49 -0.22 20.73 8.81
CA VAL A 49 -0.73 21.87 8.04
C VAL A 49 -1.65 21.41 6.91
N VAL A 50 -1.25 20.41 6.13
CA VAL A 50 -2.12 19.88 5.07
C VAL A 50 -3.41 19.29 5.66
N ILE A 51 -3.32 18.50 6.74
CA ILE A 51 -4.49 17.92 7.41
C ILE A 51 -5.48 19.00 7.86
N THR A 52 -4.99 20.02 8.59
CA THR A 52 -5.85 21.09 9.10
C THR A 52 -6.47 21.92 7.98
N GLU A 53 -5.74 22.16 6.88
CA GLU A 53 -6.30 22.83 5.71
C GLU A 53 -7.35 21.98 4.99
N ILE A 54 -7.18 20.66 4.88
CA ILE A 54 -8.20 19.74 4.35
C ILE A 54 -9.47 19.84 5.20
N LEU A 55 -9.36 19.70 6.52
CA LEU A 55 -10.50 19.80 7.43
C LEU A 55 -11.21 21.16 7.31
N ARG A 56 -10.43 22.25 7.20
CA ARG A 56 -10.95 23.61 7.03
C ARG A 56 -11.72 23.79 5.73
N GLN A 57 -11.22 23.25 4.61
CA GLN A 57 -11.93 23.29 3.33
C GLN A 57 -13.23 22.48 3.34
N LEU A 58 -13.23 21.36 4.05
CA LEU A 58 -14.37 20.45 4.11
C LEU A 58 -15.49 20.95 5.01
N ALA A 59 -15.19 21.76 6.03
CA ALA A 59 -16.18 22.31 6.97
C ALA A 59 -15.80 23.73 7.44
N PRO A 60 -15.80 24.74 6.56
CA PRO A 60 -15.24 26.07 6.87
C PRO A 60 -15.93 26.79 8.04
N GLU A 61 -17.19 26.48 8.31
CA GLU A 61 -17.97 27.10 9.38
C GLU A 61 -17.75 26.44 10.75
N ALA A 62 -17.20 25.21 10.79
CA ALA A 62 -17.05 24.42 12.01
C ALA A 62 -15.84 24.81 12.87
N TRP A 63 -14.85 25.47 12.27
CA TRP A 63 -13.54 25.67 12.89
C TRP A 63 -13.32 27.10 13.36
N ALA A 64 -12.63 27.24 14.49
CA ALA A 64 -12.12 28.52 14.95
C ALA A 64 -11.02 29.02 14.00
N GLU A 65 -10.74 30.32 14.04
CA GLU A 65 -9.54 30.81 13.37
C GLU A 65 -8.31 30.15 13.98
N LEU A 66 -7.44 29.65 13.12
CA LEU A 66 -6.24 28.97 13.54
C LEU A 66 -5.25 29.98 14.12
N ASP A 67 -4.89 29.75 15.38
CA ASP A 67 -3.82 30.49 16.05
C ASP A 67 -2.51 30.38 15.25
N LYS A 68 -1.68 31.43 15.32
CA LYS A 68 -0.34 31.47 14.69
C LYS A 68 0.69 30.52 15.34
N ARG A 69 0.25 29.65 16.24
CA ARG A 69 1.13 28.73 16.96
C ARG A 69 1.56 27.57 16.03
N PRO A 70 2.78 27.06 16.19
CA PRO A 70 3.21 25.88 15.44
C PRO A 70 2.30 24.69 15.74
N LEU A 71 1.63 24.18 14.70
CA LEU A 71 1.02 22.85 14.67
C LEU A 71 2.11 21.78 14.79
N ALA A 72 2.13 21.11 15.92
CA ALA A 72 3.02 19.99 16.23
C ALA A 72 2.42 19.15 17.35
N ASP A 73 2.72 17.86 17.38
CA ASP A 73 2.40 16.99 18.53
C ASP A 73 3.50 15.95 18.80
N SER A 74 3.20 14.95 19.62
CA SER A 74 4.15 13.90 20.00
C SER A 74 4.64 13.03 18.84
N GLN A 75 3.94 13.04 17.70
CA GLN A 75 4.33 12.31 16.49
C GLN A 75 5.05 13.21 15.49
N SER A 76 5.09 14.53 15.72
CA SER A 76 5.80 15.47 14.86
C SER A 76 7.33 15.40 15.11
N PRO A 77 8.15 15.48 14.05
CA PRO A 77 9.62 15.53 14.19
C PRO A 77 10.08 16.68 15.08
N PRO A 78 11.22 16.63 15.80
CA PRO A 78 11.66 17.74 16.65
C PRO A 78 12.02 19.00 15.83
N LEU A 79 11.94 20.17 16.45
CA LEU A 79 12.49 21.40 15.87
C LEU A 79 14.01 21.35 15.89
N ILE A 80 14.66 21.82 14.82
CA ILE A 80 16.11 22.07 14.82
C ILE A 80 16.36 23.11 15.91
N SER A 81 16.83 22.67 17.07
CA SER A 81 17.18 23.57 18.16
C SER A 81 18.33 24.49 17.70
N GLU A 82 18.22 25.78 17.95
CA GLU A 82 19.33 26.74 17.83
C GLU A 82 20.49 26.41 18.80
N THR A 83 20.37 25.39 19.64
CA THR A 83 21.46 24.84 20.45
C THR A 83 22.37 23.90 19.63
N LEU A 84 22.90 24.36 18.51
CA LEU A 84 24.21 23.89 18.03
C LEU A 84 25.29 24.75 18.71
N SER A 85 25.35 24.67 20.03
CA SER A 85 26.45 25.19 20.85
C SER A 85 26.74 24.16 21.94
N GLY A 86 27.74 23.31 21.67
CA GLY A 86 28.57 22.68 22.71
C GLY A 86 28.19 21.27 23.18
N ASP A 87 28.97 20.29 22.72
CA ASP A 87 29.51 19.15 23.49
C ASP A 87 28.57 18.11 24.14
N GLY A 88 28.04 17.20 23.30
CA GLY A 88 27.97 15.72 23.45
C GLY A 88 27.25 15.06 24.66
N PRO A 89 27.15 13.71 24.72
CA PRO A 89 27.30 12.67 23.69
C PRO A 89 26.00 11.88 23.43
N ILE A 90 25.95 11.16 22.30
CA ILE A 90 24.97 10.08 22.04
C ILE A 90 25.11 8.98 23.11
N PRO A 91 24.00 8.34 23.53
CA PRO A 91 24.07 6.90 23.79
C PRO A 91 23.00 6.09 23.01
N PRO A 92 23.26 4.78 22.85
CA PRO A 92 22.84 3.98 21.70
C PRO A 92 21.53 3.18 21.94
N LEU A 93 21.00 2.67 20.83
CA LEU A 93 20.14 1.49 20.79
C LEU A 93 20.81 0.30 21.50
N PHE A 94 19.97 -0.52 22.15
CA PHE A 94 20.25 -1.83 22.80
C PHE A 94 20.88 -1.78 24.20
N ALA A 95 20.01 -1.74 25.21
CA ALA A 95 20.32 -2.35 26.50
C ALA A 95 20.12 -3.87 26.41
N VAL A 96 21.17 -4.60 26.04
CA VAL A 96 21.31 -6.02 26.41
C VAL A 96 21.67 -6.05 27.88
N LYS A 97 20.73 -6.44 28.74
CA LYS A 97 21.06 -6.92 30.09
C LYS A 97 21.36 -8.41 29.98
N ASP A 98 22.65 -8.73 29.90
CA ASP A 98 23.12 -10.05 30.33
C ASP A 98 23.06 -10.11 31.85
N GLY A 99 22.36 -11.13 32.33
CA GLY A 99 22.27 -11.55 33.72
C GLY A 99 21.91 -13.02 33.72
N GLY A 100 22.88 -13.86 33.40
CA GLY A 100 22.76 -15.29 33.60
C GLY A 100 22.79 -15.60 35.09
N GLU A 101 21.82 -16.37 35.58
CA GLU A 101 22.01 -17.21 36.76
C GLU A 101 21.08 -18.44 36.72
N ALA A 102 21.73 -19.60 36.73
CA ALA A 102 21.30 -20.87 37.29
C ALA A 102 20.16 -21.67 36.62
N LEU A 103 20.56 -22.55 35.69
CA LEU A 103 20.01 -23.91 35.62
C LEU A 103 20.27 -24.63 36.96
N LYS A 104 19.20 -25.07 37.63
CA LYS A 104 19.24 -26.12 38.66
C LYS A 104 18.66 -27.39 38.04
N GLU A 105 19.52 -28.25 37.51
CA GLU A 105 19.22 -29.67 37.35
C GLU A 105 20.30 -30.48 38.06
N THR A 106 19.89 -31.32 39.00
CA THR A 106 20.60 -32.50 39.49
C THR A 106 19.55 -33.51 39.98
N PRO A 107 19.85 -34.82 40.07
CA PRO A 107 20.69 -35.63 39.17
C PRO A 107 20.04 -37.01 38.88
N ARG A 108 20.54 -37.76 37.89
CA ARG A 108 20.61 -39.23 38.01
C ARG A 108 21.75 -39.82 37.19
N ASP A 109 22.48 -40.69 37.89
CA ASP A 109 23.72 -41.39 37.57
C ASP A 109 23.70 -42.21 36.27
N ALA A 110 24.82 -42.21 35.56
CA ALA A 110 25.72 -43.38 35.42
C ALA A 110 26.96 -43.02 34.56
N SER A 111 28.15 -43.23 35.12
CA SER A 111 29.50 -43.10 34.55
C SER A 111 29.86 -44.24 33.55
N PRO A 112 31.12 -44.36 33.06
CA PRO A 112 31.93 -43.44 32.22
C PRO A 112 32.66 -44.22 31.06
N GLU A 113 33.69 -43.58 30.46
CA GLU A 113 34.78 -44.08 29.56
C GLU A 113 34.74 -43.42 28.16
N ALA A 114 35.79 -42.83 27.56
CA ALA A 114 37.20 -42.63 27.90
C ALA A 114 37.84 -41.58 26.92
N ASP A 115 38.98 -41.01 27.33
CA ASP A 115 40.13 -40.46 26.57
C ASP A 115 39.97 -39.15 25.75
N GLU A 116 40.53 -38.02 26.21
CA GLU A 116 41.93 -37.54 26.05
C GLU A 116 42.27 -37.07 24.62
N ASP A 117 42.28 -35.74 24.38
CA ASP A 117 43.52 -34.95 24.17
C ASP A 117 43.27 -33.53 23.63
N ALA A 118 44.08 -32.60 24.13
CA ALA A 118 44.06 -31.15 23.89
C ALA A 118 45.12 -30.74 22.81
N PRO A 119 45.62 -29.48 22.75
CA PRO A 119 45.03 -28.25 22.20
C PRO A 119 45.97 -27.53 21.19
N SER A 120 45.68 -26.24 20.91
CA SER A 120 46.57 -25.14 20.42
C SER A 120 46.27 -24.64 18.99
N ASP A 121 46.44 -23.38 18.60
CA ASP A 121 46.58 -22.05 19.23
C ASP A 121 46.69 -21.04 18.05
N ALA A 122 46.59 -19.74 18.36
CA ALA A 122 47.11 -18.59 17.61
C ALA A 122 46.27 -17.94 16.48
N SER A 123 45.47 -16.95 16.89
CA SER A 123 45.60 -15.51 16.54
C SER A 123 46.25 -15.09 15.21
N LYS A 124 45.55 -14.26 14.40
CA LYS A 124 45.96 -12.87 14.05
C LYS A 124 45.02 -12.13 13.05
N LYS A 125 44.55 -10.96 13.52
CA LYS A 125 44.44 -9.62 12.88
C LYS A 125 43.96 -9.42 11.41
N ALA A 126 42.91 -8.58 11.33
CA ALA A 126 42.43 -7.59 10.33
C ALA A 126 43.47 -6.93 9.38
N PRO A 127 43.13 -6.17 8.29
CA PRO A 127 41.93 -5.32 8.09
C PRO A 127 41.37 -5.11 6.65
N SER A 128 40.31 -4.27 6.60
CA SER A 128 39.90 -3.31 5.54
C SER A 128 39.32 -3.80 4.21
N SER A 129 38.07 -3.42 3.91
CA SER A 129 37.75 -2.22 3.10
C SER A 129 36.24 -2.14 2.79
N SER A 130 35.60 -1.06 3.23
CA SER A 130 34.27 -0.60 2.76
C SER A 130 34.34 -0.15 1.29
N PRO A 131 33.22 -0.06 0.54
CA PRO A 131 32.45 1.18 0.61
C PRO A 131 30.91 1.05 0.49
N ALA A 132 30.24 2.08 1.04
CA ALA A 132 28.92 2.65 0.71
C ALA A 132 27.69 1.73 0.93
N GLU A 133 26.91 1.87 2.01
CA GLU A 133 25.95 2.96 2.28
C GLU A 133 25.08 3.33 1.06
N VAL A 134 23.87 2.77 0.99
CA VAL A 134 22.60 3.51 1.12
C VAL A 134 21.59 2.55 1.79
N MET A 135 21.39 2.72 3.09
CA MET A 135 20.32 2.03 3.82
C MET A 135 19.00 2.75 3.52
N ASP A 136 18.19 2.20 2.61
CA ASP A 136 16.77 2.56 2.51
C ASP A 136 16.03 1.88 3.67
N SER A 137 15.64 2.70 4.66
CA SER A 137 14.90 2.28 5.84
C SER A 137 13.57 1.69 5.39
N CYS A 138 13.45 0.38 5.55
CA CYS A 138 12.23 -0.36 5.31
C CYS A 138 11.15 0.07 6.29
N ASP A 139 10.34 1.05 5.92
CA ASP A 139 9.17 1.45 6.67
C ASP A 139 7.94 1.02 5.88
N SER A 140 7.41 -0.14 6.24
CA SER A 140 6.01 -0.45 5.98
C SER A 140 5.21 0.64 6.68
N GLY A 141 4.72 1.62 5.92
CA GLY A 141 3.82 2.67 6.37
C GLY A 141 2.51 2.09 6.91
N ASN A 142 2.60 1.37 8.03
CA ASN A 142 1.50 1.04 8.89
C ASN A 142 1.01 2.38 9.39
N LEU A 143 -0.13 2.79 8.85
CA LEU A 143 -0.96 3.81 9.44
C LEU A 143 -1.10 3.51 10.93
N PRO A 144 -1.13 4.53 11.81
CA PRO A 144 -1.44 4.32 13.20
C PRO A 144 -2.79 3.60 13.27
N ALA A 145 -2.77 2.33 13.68
CA ALA A 145 -4.00 1.65 14.04
C ALA A 145 -4.68 2.49 15.13
N ALA A 146 -6.01 2.58 15.08
CA ALA A 146 -6.79 3.08 16.19
C ALA A 146 -6.62 2.13 17.39
N ASP A 147 -5.49 2.17 18.09
CA ASP A 147 -5.38 1.72 19.47
C ASP A 147 -5.98 2.85 20.31
N MET A 148 -7.27 2.70 20.61
CA MET A 148 -8.07 3.61 21.41
C MET A 148 -8.66 2.78 22.55
N SER A 149 -8.31 3.12 23.79
CA SER A 149 -8.84 2.48 24.99
C SER A 149 -10.30 2.87 25.21
N VAL A 150 -11.12 1.90 25.59
CA VAL A 150 -12.56 2.04 25.89
C VAL A 150 -12.81 2.85 27.18
N ASP A 151 -11.80 3.05 28.02
CA ASP A 151 -11.94 3.65 29.36
C ASP A 151 -12.16 5.18 29.38
N ASP A 152 -12.23 5.88 28.23
CA ASP A 152 -12.46 7.34 28.17
C ASP A 152 -13.94 7.75 27.97
N LEU A 153 -14.88 6.80 27.99
CA LEU A 153 -16.29 7.02 27.67
C LEU A 153 -17.18 7.23 28.91
N GLU A 154 -17.02 8.36 29.60
CA GLU A 154 -18.11 8.91 30.44
C GLU A 154 -17.90 10.41 30.70
N ILE A 155 -18.19 11.28 29.71
CA ILE A 155 -18.17 12.74 29.96
C ILE A 155 -19.30 13.43 29.18
N THR A 156 -20.18 14.06 29.95
CA THR A 156 -21.31 14.91 29.55
C THR A 156 -20.93 15.95 28.49
N ALA A 157 -21.78 16.09 27.47
CA ALA A 157 -21.66 17.07 26.41
C ALA A 157 -21.90 18.49 26.95
N GLU A 158 -20.88 19.35 26.89
CA GLU A 158 -21.11 20.80 26.92
C GLU A 158 -21.19 21.31 25.47
N PRO A 159 -22.07 22.28 25.16
CA PRO A 159 -22.20 22.83 23.83
C PRO A 159 -21.02 23.79 23.60
N VAL A 160 -20.02 23.38 22.83
CA VAL A 160 -18.82 24.20 22.61
C VAL A 160 -18.96 24.97 21.31
N GLY A 161 -18.48 26.23 21.30
CA GLY A 161 -18.32 27.03 20.09
C GLY A 161 -17.40 26.36 19.06
N LYS A 162 -17.04 27.12 18.01
CA LYS A 162 -16.18 26.64 16.92
C LYS A 162 -14.95 25.89 17.46
N ALA A 163 -14.72 24.68 16.95
CA ALA A 163 -13.66 23.79 17.45
C ALA A 163 -12.27 24.27 17.02
N ASP A 164 -11.28 24.10 17.89
CA ASP A 164 -9.88 24.46 17.62
C ASP A 164 -9.17 23.34 16.85
N LEU A 165 -8.72 23.64 15.63
CA LEU A 165 -7.99 22.70 14.77
C LEU A 165 -6.60 22.33 15.31
N SER A 166 -6.11 23.00 16.36
CA SER A 166 -4.88 22.63 17.07
C SER A 166 -5.09 21.60 18.21
N ASP A 167 -6.34 21.22 18.50
CA ASP A 167 -6.65 20.19 19.49
C ASP A 167 -6.01 18.83 19.08
N PRO A 168 -5.23 18.17 19.95
CA PRO A 168 -4.63 16.88 19.68
C PRO A 168 -5.61 15.80 19.20
N ASN A 169 -6.85 15.81 19.68
CA ASN A 169 -7.89 14.87 19.27
C ASN A 169 -8.33 15.13 17.82
N ILE A 170 -8.46 16.39 17.43
CA ILE A 170 -8.83 16.78 16.06
C ILE A 170 -7.66 16.49 15.09
N LEU A 171 -6.42 16.75 15.52
CA LEU A 171 -5.23 16.37 14.73
C LEU A 171 -5.14 14.85 14.54
N ARG A 172 -5.45 14.07 15.59
CA ARG A 172 -5.54 12.61 15.50
C ARG A 172 -6.64 12.16 14.54
N ALA A 173 -7.84 12.74 14.64
CA ALA A 173 -8.95 12.50 13.71
C ALA A 173 -8.53 12.78 12.26
N GLY A 174 -7.88 13.93 12.05
CA GLY A 174 -7.39 14.36 10.75
C GLY A 174 -6.34 13.43 10.16
N ARG A 175 -5.45 12.83 10.96
CA ARG A 175 -4.52 11.80 10.50
C ARG A 175 -5.22 10.52 10.06
N ILE A 176 -6.20 10.06 10.84
CA ILE A 176 -6.99 8.87 10.48
C ILE A 176 -7.74 9.12 9.18
N PHE A 177 -8.35 10.30 9.04
CA PHE A 177 -9.04 10.72 7.84
C PHE A 177 -8.10 10.81 6.62
N LEU A 178 -6.92 11.43 6.77
CA LEU A 178 -5.91 11.45 5.71
C LEU A 178 -5.45 10.03 5.34
N GLY A 179 -5.28 9.15 6.32
CA GLY A 179 -4.97 7.74 6.10
C GLY A 179 -6.03 7.05 5.24
N LEU A 180 -7.32 7.30 5.51
CA LEU A 180 -8.41 6.82 4.67
C LEU A 180 -8.34 7.38 3.25
N LEU A 181 -8.10 8.68 3.10
CA LEU A 181 -7.97 9.31 1.77
C LEU A 181 -6.82 8.70 0.97
N ILE A 182 -5.66 8.45 1.60
CA ILE A 182 -4.50 7.83 0.97
C ILE A 182 -4.80 6.37 0.57
N GLU A 183 -5.43 5.59 1.44
CA GLU A 183 -5.78 4.19 1.12
C GLU A 183 -6.82 4.12 0.00
N ASN A 184 -7.77 5.06 -0.02
CA ASN A 184 -8.71 5.19 -1.12
C ASN A 184 -7.99 5.56 -2.42
N ASP A 185 -7.06 6.50 -2.38
CA ASP A 185 -6.28 6.94 -3.54
C ASP A 185 -5.35 5.85 -4.10
N ARG A 186 -5.01 4.86 -3.27
CA ARG A 186 -4.27 3.66 -3.69
C ARG A 186 -5.13 2.69 -4.50
N LEU A 187 -6.43 2.91 -4.70
CA LEU A 187 -7.27 2.14 -5.61
C LEU A 187 -7.30 2.80 -6.99
N PRO A 188 -7.48 2.03 -8.10
CA PRO A 188 -7.80 2.62 -9.39
C PRO A 188 -8.99 3.57 -9.27
N THR A 189 -9.00 4.69 -10.01
CA THR A 189 -9.98 5.77 -9.86
C THR A 189 -11.44 5.27 -9.89
N GLU A 190 -11.76 4.34 -10.77
CA GLU A 190 -13.10 3.74 -10.91
C GLU A 190 -13.52 2.87 -9.70
N MET A 191 -12.55 2.44 -8.90
CA MET A 191 -12.71 1.63 -7.70
C MET A 191 -12.59 2.44 -6.40
N GLN A 192 -12.49 3.77 -6.48
CA GLN A 192 -12.41 4.63 -5.30
C GLN A 192 -13.81 4.88 -4.69
N LEU A 193 -13.85 5.12 -3.38
CA LEU A 193 -15.00 5.69 -2.69
C LEU A 193 -15.33 7.05 -3.30
N THR A 194 -16.62 7.30 -3.49
CA THR A 194 -17.14 8.58 -3.96
C THR A 194 -16.95 9.66 -2.91
N ALA A 195 -16.97 10.94 -3.34
CA ALA A 195 -16.88 12.07 -2.42
C ALA A 195 -17.93 12.01 -1.30
N ALA A 196 -19.16 11.58 -1.60
CA ALA A 196 -20.22 11.45 -0.60
C ALA A 196 -19.90 10.39 0.47
N GLU A 197 -19.40 9.22 0.07
CA GLU A 197 -18.99 8.14 0.98
C GLU A 197 -17.80 8.55 1.86
N ILE A 198 -16.88 9.35 1.30
CA ILE A 198 -15.77 9.94 2.05
C ILE A 198 -16.27 10.98 3.07
N MET A 199 -17.28 11.79 2.72
CA MET A 199 -17.88 12.73 3.67
C MET A 199 -18.53 12.03 4.87
N LEU A 200 -19.21 10.90 4.66
CA LEU A 200 -19.73 10.09 5.76
C LEU A 200 -18.62 9.65 6.73
N SER A 201 -17.48 9.24 6.19
CA SER A 201 -16.30 8.85 6.98
C SER A 201 -15.72 10.02 7.79
N ARG A 202 -15.65 11.21 7.19
CA ARG A 202 -15.26 12.45 7.87
C ARG A 202 -16.22 12.77 9.01
N ASP A 203 -17.52 12.72 8.74
CA ASP A 203 -18.57 13.13 9.70
C ASP A 203 -18.63 12.18 10.89
N LEU A 204 -18.36 10.89 10.69
CA LEU A 204 -18.18 9.93 11.77
C LEU A 204 -16.97 10.29 12.65
N LEU A 205 -15.79 10.52 12.04
CA LEU A 205 -14.56 10.83 12.77
C LEU A 205 -14.70 12.15 13.55
N LEU A 206 -15.20 13.20 12.91
CA LEU A 206 -15.41 14.48 13.58
C LEU A 206 -16.51 14.37 14.64
N GLY A 207 -17.59 13.64 14.38
CA GLY A 207 -18.65 13.38 15.35
C GLY A 207 -18.14 12.69 16.61
N TYR A 208 -17.21 11.74 16.46
CA TYR A 208 -16.56 11.05 17.58
C TYR A 208 -15.71 12.01 18.43
N PHE A 209 -14.81 12.77 17.81
CA PHE A 209 -13.87 13.62 18.54
C PHE A 209 -14.46 14.95 19.03
N VAL A 210 -15.51 15.44 18.39
CA VAL A 210 -16.22 16.68 18.75
C VAL A 210 -17.49 16.39 19.56
N LYS A 211 -17.78 15.12 19.87
CA LYS A 211 -18.91 14.67 20.70
C LYS A 211 -20.28 15.13 20.17
N ASN A 212 -20.53 14.88 18.87
CA ASN A 212 -21.80 15.21 18.23
C ASN A 212 -22.89 14.16 18.58
N GLU A 213 -24.09 14.62 18.93
CA GLU A 213 -25.28 13.78 19.20
C GLU A 213 -25.66 12.87 18.01
N GLN A 214 -25.28 13.25 16.78
CA GLN A 214 -25.57 12.48 15.57
C GLN A 214 -24.59 11.33 15.29
N PHE A 215 -23.60 11.12 16.15
CA PHE A 215 -22.57 10.09 15.96
C PHE A 215 -23.15 8.69 15.70
N GLU A 216 -24.12 8.24 16.50
CA GLU A 216 -24.72 6.91 16.34
C GLU A 216 -25.44 6.75 14.99
N SER A 217 -26.12 7.80 14.52
CA SER A 217 -26.80 7.80 13.22
C SER A 217 -25.80 7.67 12.07
N HIS A 218 -24.70 8.43 12.10
CA HIS A 218 -23.65 8.34 11.08
C HIS A 218 -22.91 7.00 11.13
N ALA A 219 -22.72 6.42 12.32
CA ALA A 219 -22.14 5.09 12.47
C ALA A 219 -23.01 4.01 11.83
N GLN A 220 -24.33 4.06 12.05
CA GLN A 220 -25.27 3.14 11.41
C GLN A 220 -25.32 3.29 9.89
N GLU A 221 -25.30 4.52 9.38
CA GLU A 221 -25.26 4.78 7.94
C GLU A 221 -23.98 4.24 7.30
N LEU A 222 -22.83 4.44 7.95
CA LEU A 222 -21.55 3.94 7.47
C LEU A 222 -21.47 2.40 7.53
N LEU A 223 -22.08 1.76 8.53
CA LEU A 223 -22.20 0.29 8.57
C LEU A 223 -23.07 -0.23 7.42
N GLY A 224 -24.20 0.43 7.14
CA GLY A 224 -25.04 0.11 5.99
C GLY A 224 -24.27 0.23 4.66
N LEU A 225 -23.40 1.25 4.55
CA LEU A 225 -22.49 1.38 3.41
C LEU A 225 -21.48 0.23 3.32
N VAL A 226 -20.87 -0.18 4.44
CA VAL A 226 -19.95 -1.33 4.47
C VAL A 226 -20.64 -2.60 3.99
N GLU A 227 -21.86 -2.87 4.46
CA GLU A 227 -22.66 -4.01 4.01
C GLU A 227 -22.98 -3.94 2.52
N GLN A 228 -23.35 -2.75 2.02
CA GLN A 228 -23.54 -2.51 0.59
C GLN A 228 -22.27 -2.82 -0.21
N LYS A 229 -21.10 -2.33 0.21
CA LYS A 229 -19.82 -2.60 -0.48
C LYS A 229 -19.45 -4.07 -0.47
N PHE A 230 -19.77 -4.78 0.61
CA PHE A 230 -19.58 -6.23 0.68
C PHE A 230 -20.46 -6.96 -0.34
N ASN A 231 -21.75 -6.60 -0.42
CA ASN A 231 -22.69 -7.16 -1.39
C ASN A 231 -22.33 -6.84 -2.85
N GLU A 232 -21.71 -5.69 -3.08
CA GLU A 232 -21.17 -5.25 -4.38
C GLU A 232 -19.80 -5.86 -4.70
N ALA A 233 -19.25 -6.75 -3.85
CA ALA A 233 -17.91 -7.31 -3.98
C ALA A 233 -16.77 -6.26 -4.01
N SER A 234 -17.02 -5.06 -3.47
CA SER A 234 -16.06 -3.95 -3.36
C SER A 234 -15.26 -4.04 -2.05
N PHE A 235 -14.55 -5.15 -1.86
CA PHE A 235 -13.95 -5.48 -0.56
C PHE A 235 -12.86 -4.52 -0.11
N SER A 236 -12.07 -3.96 -1.02
CA SER A 236 -11.08 -2.95 -0.65
C SER A 236 -11.73 -1.69 -0.08
N GLN A 237 -12.85 -1.24 -0.64
CA GLN A 237 -13.64 -0.14 -0.08
C GLN A 237 -14.19 -0.51 1.30
N ALA A 238 -14.78 -1.70 1.45
CA ALA A 238 -15.28 -2.17 2.74
C ALA A 238 -14.18 -2.25 3.81
N ARG A 239 -12.98 -2.74 3.45
CA ARG A 239 -11.80 -2.81 4.33
C ARG A 239 -11.32 -1.43 4.76
N ILE A 240 -11.31 -0.45 3.85
CA ILE A 240 -10.96 0.95 4.17
C ILE A 240 -11.94 1.51 5.21
N LEU A 241 -13.24 1.35 4.98
CA LEU A 241 -14.29 1.87 5.87
C LEU A 241 -14.29 1.16 7.24
N LEU A 242 -14.10 -0.16 7.27
CA LEU A 242 -14.07 -0.94 8.52
C LEU A 242 -12.93 -0.54 9.47
N ARG A 243 -11.85 0.06 8.96
CA ARG A 243 -10.75 0.57 9.79
C ARG A 243 -11.16 1.76 10.67
N LEU A 244 -12.28 2.42 10.37
CA LEU A 244 -12.80 3.55 11.15
C LEU A 244 -13.51 3.09 12.43
N PHE A 245 -14.04 1.87 12.45
CA PHE A 245 -14.80 1.38 13.58
C PHE A 245 -13.89 0.80 14.66
N GLN A 246 -14.21 1.13 15.91
CA GLN A 246 -13.68 0.42 17.06
C GLN A 246 -14.46 -0.88 17.21
N THR A 247 -13.81 -1.98 16.87
CA THR A 247 -14.28 -3.33 17.17
C THR A 247 -13.29 -3.98 18.11
N ASP A 248 -13.76 -4.88 18.97
CA ASP A 248 -12.84 -5.68 19.77
C ASP A 248 -11.88 -6.43 18.84
N ARG A 249 -10.67 -6.69 19.35
CA ARG A 249 -9.58 -7.24 18.53
C ARG A 249 -9.96 -8.56 17.87
N ALA A 250 -10.75 -9.40 18.54
CA ALA A 250 -11.14 -10.70 18.00
C ALA A 250 -12.09 -10.52 16.80
N THR A 251 -13.10 -9.66 16.93
CA THR A 251 -13.99 -9.30 15.81
C THR A 251 -13.23 -8.70 14.64
N ARG A 252 -12.28 -7.79 14.90
CA ARG A 252 -11.45 -7.19 13.85
C ARG A 252 -10.63 -8.23 13.08
N ILE A 253 -10.01 -9.16 13.79
CA ILE A 253 -9.23 -10.25 13.19
C ILE A 253 -10.14 -11.19 12.39
N ASN A 254 -11.33 -11.51 12.90
CA ASN A 254 -12.28 -12.37 12.19
C ASN A 254 -12.79 -11.70 10.89
N ASN A 255 -13.16 -10.42 10.96
CA ASN A 255 -13.59 -9.65 9.80
C ASN A 255 -12.48 -9.55 8.74
N ASP A 256 -11.25 -9.28 9.15
CA ASP A 256 -10.08 -9.21 8.25
C ASP A 256 -9.84 -10.53 7.51
N ARG A 257 -9.91 -11.66 8.23
CA ARG A 257 -9.80 -13.00 7.63
C ARG A 257 -10.94 -13.29 6.66
N ASN A 258 -12.18 -13.01 7.04
CA ASN A 258 -13.34 -13.24 6.19
C ASN A 258 -13.25 -12.42 4.91
N LEU A 259 -12.90 -11.13 5.02
CA LEU A 259 -12.67 -10.27 3.85
C LEU A 259 -11.58 -10.82 2.94
N TYR A 260 -10.46 -11.28 3.52
CA TYR A 260 -9.40 -11.90 2.74
C TYR A 260 -9.88 -13.14 1.98
N TYR A 261 -10.60 -14.05 2.63
CA TYR A 261 -11.08 -15.27 1.97
C TYR A 261 -12.10 -14.96 0.86
N GLU A 262 -13.05 -14.08 1.12
CA GLU A 262 -14.06 -13.68 0.13
C GLU A 262 -13.41 -12.96 -1.07
N GLU A 263 -12.44 -12.07 -0.81
CA GLU A 263 -11.64 -11.42 -1.85
C GLU A 263 -10.91 -12.45 -2.72
N MET A 264 -10.24 -13.43 -2.09
CA MET A 264 -9.49 -14.46 -2.82
C MET A 264 -10.41 -15.41 -3.59
N ILE A 265 -11.57 -15.80 -3.04
CA ILE A 265 -12.57 -16.62 -3.73
C ILE A 265 -13.04 -15.93 -5.00
N LEU A 266 -13.40 -14.65 -4.91
CA LEU A 266 -13.82 -13.90 -6.10
C LEU A 266 -12.66 -13.73 -7.08
N ARG A 267 -11.50 -13.27 -6.61
CA ARG A 267 -10.32 -13.05 -7.45
C ARG A 267 -9.94 -14.30 -8.25
N MET A 268 -9.88 -15.45 -7.59
CA MET A 268 -9.46 -16.71 -8.19
C MET A 268 -10.57 -17.40 -9.00
N GLY A 269 -11.83 -17.19 -8.62
CA GLY A 269 -13.00 -17.82 -9.23
C GLY A 269 -13.58 -17.11 -10.45
N VAL A 270 -13.24 -15.83 -10.68
CA VAL A 270 -13.81 -15.07 -11.81
C VAL A 270 -13.32 -15.64 -13.15
N ARG A 271 -14.25 -15.82 -14.08
CA ARG A 271 -14.00 -16.18 -15.49
C ARG A 271 -14.59 -15.12 -16.41
N ARG A 272 -14.01 -14.96 -17.60
CA ARG A 272 -14.59 -14.10 -18.64
C ARG A 272 -15.92 -14.68 -19.10
N ARG A 273 -16.96 -13.84 -19.16
CA ARG A 273 -18.30 -14.24 -19.62
C ARG A 273 -18.44 -14.17 -21.14
N ASN A 274 -17.81 -13.18 -21.77
CA ASN A 274 -17.90 -12.93 -23.20
C ASN A 274 -16.70 -13.54 -23.93
N LYS A 275 -16.93 -14.52 -24.79
CA LYS A 275 -15.84 -15.16 -25.56
C LYS A 275 -15.24 -14.20 -26.57
N ILE A 276 -13.92 -14.28 -26.72
CA ILE A 276 -13.16 -13.51 -27.71
C ILE A 276 -13.05 -14.32 -28.99
N ARG A 277 -13.25 -13.65 -30.12
CA ARG A 277 -13.18 -14.27 -31.45
C ARG A 277 -11.77 -14.20 -32.00
N SER A 278 -11.38 -15.17 -32.81
CA SER A 278 -10.05 -15.21 -33.47
C SER A 278 -9.77 -13.95 -34.30
N ALA A 279 -10.79 -13.37 -34.92
CA ALA A 279 -10.65 -12.12 -35.67
C ALA A 279 -10.16 -10.94 -34.81
N GLN A 280 -10.58 -10.87 -33.54
CA GLN A 280 -10.15 -9.82 -32.61
C GLN A 280 -8.67 -10.00 -32.23
N MET A 281 -8.20 -11.25 -32.11
CA MET A 281 -6.78 -11.51 -31.85
C MET A 281 -5.89 -11.19 -33.06
N SER A 282 -6.38 -11.39 -34.28
CA SER A 282 -5.67 -10.95 -35.49
C SER A 282 -5.51 -9.43 -35.52
N GLU A 283 -6.57 -8.70 -35.18
CA GLU A 283 -6.56 -7.24 -35.08
C GLU A 283 -5.53 -6.74 -34.06
N TYR A 284 -5.44 -7.39 -32.89
CA TYR A 284 -4.42 -7.09 -31.88
C TYR A 284 -2.99 -7.20 -32.46
N ASN A 285 -2.68 -8.32 -33.12
CA ASN A 285 -1.34 -8.56 -33.67
C ASN A 285 -0.98 -7.54 -34.76
N ASP A 286 -1.91 -7.24 -35.65
CA ASP A 286 -1.71 -6.25 -36.72
C ASP A 286 -1.47 -4.84 -36.13
N LEU A 287 -2.21 -4.48 -35.08
CA LEU A 287 -2.10 -3.19 -34.42
C LEU A 287 -0.74 -3.01 -33.73
N VAL A 288 -0.29 -4.01 -32.96
CA VAL A 288 1.02 -3.98 -32.28
C VAL A 288 2.18 -3.97 -33.29
N ALA A 289 2.08 -4.75 -34.36
CA ALA A 289 3.08 -4.76 -35.43
C ALA A 289 3.15 -3.43 -36.18
N HIS A 290 2.00 -2.80 -36.45
CA HIS A 290 1.95 -1.49 -37.08
C HIS A 290 2.56 -0.40 -36.20
N ALA A 291 2.26 -0.40 -34.89
CA ALA A 291 2.81 0.55 -33.93
C ALA A 291 4.34 0.48 -33.89
N TRP A 292 4.91 -0.73 -33.89
CA TRP A 292 6.35 -0.94 -34.01
C TRP A 292 6.92 -0.32 -35.29
N ALA A 293 6.39 -0.70 -36.47
CA ALA A 293 6.91 -0.21 -37.75
C ALA A 293 6.82 1.32 -37.87
N SER A 294 5.74 1.93 -37.35
CA SER A 294 5.51 3.38 -37.40
C SER A 294 6.46 4.20 -36.52
N SER A 295 7.13 3.56 -35.56
CA SER A 295 8.02 4.21 -34.59
C SER A 295 9.51 3.95 -34.86
N GLU A 296 9.86 3.23 -35.92
CA GLU A 296 11.26 2.93 -36.29
C GLU A 296 12.12 4.18 -36.51
N GLU A 297 11.52 5.24 -37.07
CA GLU A 297 12.21 6.50 -37.34
C GLU A 297 12.17 7.50 -36.17
N ASN A 298 11.52 7.14 -35.04
CA ASN A 298 11.41 8.04 -33.89
C ASN A 298 12.73 8.06 -33.09
N PRO A 299 13.38 9.22 -32.93
CA PRO A 299 14.67 9.33 -32.23
C PRO A 299 14.55 9.24 -30.70
N ALA A 300 13.34 9.19 -30.14
CA ALA A 300 13.16 9.08 -28.69
C ALA A 300 13.64 7.71 -28.16
N PRO A 301 14.24 7.67 -26.96
CA PRO A 301 14.67 6.41 -26.35
C PRO A 301 13.46 5.49 -26.16
N ASN A 302 13.64 4.19 -26.44
CA ASN A 302 12.62 3.15 -26.28
C ASN A 302 11.30 3.39 -27.05
N ALA A 303 11.27 4.29 -28.04
CA ALA A 303 10.07 4.70 -28.76
C ALA A 303 9.27 3.53 -29.35
N GLN A 304 9.97 2.49 -29.81
CA GLN A 304 9.35 1.28 -30.38
C GLN A 304 8.58 0.48 -29.33
N LEU A 305 9.19 0.24 -28.17
CA LEU A 305 8.57 -0.47 -27.06
C LEU A 305 7.42 0.35 -26.47
N ASP A 306 7.59 1.67 -26.30
CA ASP A 306 6.52 2.54 -25.83
C ASP A 306 5.31 2.53 -26.79
N ALA A 307 5.56 2.59 -28.10
CA ALA A 307 4.49 2.50 -29.10
C ALA A 307 3.75 1.16 -29.03
N GLN A 308 4.46 0.04 -28.91
CA GLN A 308 3.85 -1.28 -28.73
C GLN A 308 3.04 -1.40 -27.45
N LEU A 309 3.56 -0.91 -26.32
CA LEU A 309 2.87 -0.92 -25.03
C LEU A 309 1.58 -0.13 -25.09
N LEU A 310 1.61 1.09 -25.65
CA LEU A 310 0.42 1.92 -25.79
C LEU A 310 -0.61 1.24 -26.70
N ALA A 311 -0.18 0.70 -27.83
CA ALA A 311 -1.01 -0.08 -28.74
C ALA A 311 -1.70 -1.25 -28.04
N ALA A 312 -0.92 -2.11 -27.39
CA ALA A 312 -1.41 -3.31 -26.72
C ALA A 312 -2.38 -2.97 -25.59
N THR A 313 -1.98 -2.06 -24.69
CA THR A 313 -2.79 -1.70 -23.51
C THR A 313 -4.06 -0.93 -23.87
N THR A 314 -4.01 -0.09 -24.91
CA THR A 314 -5.20 0.62 -25.42
C THR A 314 -6.20 -0.38 -26.01
N TRP A 315 -5.73 -1.32 -26.83
CA TRP A 315 -6.60 -2.35 -27.40
C TRP A 315 -7.23 -3.24 -26.31
N LEU A 316 -6.44 -3.64 -25.30
CA LEU A 316 -6.94 -4.40 -24.14
C LEU A 316 -8.02 -3.64 -23.37
N HIS A 317 -7.85 -2.33 -23.20
CA HIS A 317 -8.84 -1.49 -22.53
C HIS A 317 -10.12 -1.34 -23.35
N GLU A 318 -10.00 -0.93 -24.61
CA GLU A 318 -11.16 -0.60 -25.46
C GLU A 318 -11.93 -1.84 -25.91
N THR A 319 -11.25 -2.93 -26.24
CA THR A 319 -11.86 -4.14 -26.81
C THR A 319 -12.22 -5.15 -25.73
N LEU A 320 -11.37 -5.29 -24.71
CA LEU A 320 -11.48 -6.36 -23.72
C LEU A 320 -11.85 -5.89 -22.31
N HIS A 321 -11.92 -4.58 -22.07
CA HIS A 321 -12.12 -3.97 -20.75
C HIS A 321 -11.09 -4.45 -19.72
N ILE A 322 -9.85 -4.62 -20.16
CA ILE A 322 -8.69 -4.94 -19.33
C ILE A 322 -7.84 -3.68 -19.25
N THR A 323 -7.77 -3.07 -18.07
CA THR A 323 -7.00 -1.85 -17.86
C THR A 323 -5.71 -2.18 -17.12
N CYS A 324 -4.58 -1.97 -17.79
CA CYS A 324 -3.24 -2.23 -17.27
C CYS A 324 -2.72 -1.00 -16.50
N HIS A 325 -2.37 -1.19 -15.23
CA HIS A 325 -1.89 -0.14 -14.35
C HIS A 325 -0.46 -0.37 -13.87
N VAL A 326 0.17 0.72 -13.48
CA VAL A 326 1.43 0.77 -12.73
C VAL A 326 1.24 1.55 -11.44
N PHE A 327 1.94 1.14 -10.39
CA PHE A 327 1.95 1.81 -9.09
C PHE A 327 3.10 2.83 -8.95
N THR A 328 2.82 4.10 -9.25
CA THR A 328 3.85 5.16 -9.33
C THR A 328 3.40 6.48 -8.68
N ARG A 329 4.33 7.45 -8.58
CA ARG A 329 4.06 8.86 -8.26
C ARG A 329 4.30 9.70 -9.51
N ASP A 330 3.56 10.79 -9.65
CA ASP A 330 3.90 11.81 -10.62
C ASP A 330 5.19 12.55 -10.18
N PRO A 331 6.23 12.59 -11.01
CA PRO A 331 7.45 13.32 -10.68
C PRO A 331 7.22 14.81 -10.45
N ALA A 332 6.31 15.44 -11.19
CA ALA A 332 6.01 16.86 -11.05
C ALA A 332 5.29 17.15 -9.73
N GLU A 333 4.32 16.31 -9.35
CA GLU A 333 3.66 16.45 -8.05
C GLU A 333 4.61 16.17 -6.90
N LEU A 334 5.48 15.18 -7.04
CA LEU A 334 6.49 14.84 -6.05
C LEU A 334 7.47 16.00 -5.84
N ALA A 335 7.94 16.62 -6.93
CA ALA A 335 8.83 17.78 -6.86
C ALA A 335 8.16 18.98 -6.16
N ALA A 336 6.90 19.28 -6.51
CA ALA A 336 6.15 20.37 -5.90
C ALA A 336 5.91 20.15 -4.39
N TRP A 337 5.60 18.93 -3.98
CA TRP A 337 5.40 18.57 -2.58
C TRP A 337 6.69 18.50 -1.78
N ARG A 338 7.81 18.13 -2.42
CA ARG A 338 9.14 18.24 -1.84
C ARG A 338 9.48 19.69 -1.51
N GLU A 339 9.29 20.60 -2.48
CA GLU A 339 9.51 22.04 -2.26
C GLU A 339 8.61 22.63 -1.18
N PHE A 340 7.38 22.11 -1.03
CA PHE A 340 6.51 22.48 0.07
C PHE A 340 7.06 22.05 1.43
N ALA A 341 7.48 20.79 1.55
CA ALA A 341 7.94 20.24 2.82
C ALA A 341 9.32 20.79 3.25
N SER A 342 10.18 21.15 2.29
CA SER A 342 11.52 21.71 2.55
C SER A 342 11.50 23.09 3.22
N VAL A 343 10.34 23.74 3.31
CA VAL A 343 10.16 25.00 4.06
C VAL A 343 10.22 24.76 5.57
N SER A 344 9.89 23.55 6.04
CA SER A 344 9.85 23.24 7.47
C SER A 344 11.25 23.27 8.10
N LYS A 345 11.37 23.88 9.28
CA LYS A 345 12.58 23.88 10.12
C LYS A 345 12.69 22.64 11.02
N ARG A 346 11.77 21.68 10.90
CA ARG A 346 11.75 20.46 11.71
C ARG A 346 12.62 19.38 11.07
N ASP A 347 13.34 18.63 11.89
CA ASP A 347 14.29 17.63 11.42
C ASP A 347 13.59 16.44 10.75
N GLY A 348 14.02 16.04 9.55
CA GLY A 348 13.39 14.93 8.81
C GLY A 348 11.92 15.16 8.39
N ALA A 349 11.40 16.38 8.49
CA ALA A 349 10.01 16.68 8.15
C ALA A 349 9.68 16.43 6.68
N GLU A 350 10.64 16.68 5.78
CA GLU A 350 10.51 16.35 4.36
C GLU A 350 10.32 14.85 4.16
N ASP A 351 11.20 14.02 4.73
CA ASP A 351 11.13 12.57 4.57
C ASP A 351 9.83 11.99 5.15
N ILE A 352 9.42 12.45 6.33
CA ILE A 352 8.15 12.03 6.95
C ILE A 352 6.97 12.45 6.08
N PHE A 353 6.96 13.68 5.58
CA PHE A 353 5.90 14.18 4.71
C PHE A 353 5.81 13.37 3.41
N LEU A 354 6.95 13.14 2.75
CA LEU A 354 7.05 12.40 1.50
C LEU A 354 6.78 10.89 1.63
N ARG A 355 6.70 10.34 2.85
CA ARG A 355 6.14 8.98 3.08
C ARG A 355 4.64 8.94 2.76
N TYR A 356 3.92 10.03 3.00
CA TYR A 356 2.46 10.09 2.86
C TYR A 356 2.01 10.83 1.60
N LEU A 357 2.60 11.99 1.28
CA LEU A 357 2.13 12.89 0.22
C LEU A 357 3.25 13.28 -0.77
N PRO A 358 3.01 13.24 -2.10
CA PRO A 358 1.84 12.64 -2.74
C PRO A 358 1.90 11.10 -2.58
N PRO A 359 0.75 10.42 -2.46
CA PRO A 359 0.74 8.96 -2.39
C PRO A 359 1.16 8.35 -3.73
N ARG A 360 1.67 7.10 -3.67
CA ARG A 360 1.74 6.25 -4.87
C ARG A 360 0.33 5.75 -5.19
N ARG A 361 -0.02 5.69 -6.47
CA ARG A 361 -1.34 5.23 -6.94
C ARG A 361 -1.25 4.35 -8.17
N TRP A 362 -2.29 3.57 -8.42
CA TRP A 362 -2.43 2.82 -9.67
C TRP A 362 -2.82 3.79 -10.79
N ARG A 363 -1.93 3.98 -11.77
CA ARG A 363 -2.16 4.78 -12.97
C ARG A 363 -2.24 3.87 -14.19
N PRO A 364 -3.21 4.03 -15.09
CA PRO A 364 -3.18 3.35 -16.38
C PRO A 364 -1.89 3.67 -17.12
N ILE A 365 -1.29 2.68 -17.80
CA ILE A 365 -0.05 2.87 -18.57
C ILE A 365 -0.25 3.90 -19.70
N SER A 366 -1.45 3.94 -20.27
CA SER A 366 -1.83 4.88 -21.32
C SER A 366 -2.14 6.29 -20.80
N ALA A 367 -2.08 6.54 -19.48
CA ALA A 367 -2.45 7.81 -18.88
C ALA A 367 -1.22 8.67 -18.52
N GLY A 368 -1.19 9.90 -19.01
CA GLY A 368 -0.23 10.93 -18.57
C GLY A 368 0.75 11.38 -19.66
N VAL A 369 1.74 12.18 -19.24
CA VAL A 369 2.77 12.77 -20.12
C VAL A 369 4.05 11.93 -20.16
N GLN A 370 4.27 11.09 -19.15
CA GLN A 370 5.45 10.22 -19.06
C GLN A 370 5.35 9.06 -20.05
N SER A 371 6.51 8.55 -20.49
CA SER A 371 6.52 7.37 -21.34
C SER A 371 6.14 6.09 -20.56
N PRO A 372 5.50 5.10 -21.20
CA PRO A 372 5.24 3.80 -20.59
C PRO A 372 6.46 3.16 -19.94
N THR A 373 7.61 3.18 -20.60
CA THR A 373 8.86 2.60 -20.07
C THR A 373 9.35 3.32 -18.82
N GLU A 374 9.34 4.65 -18.78
CA GLU A 374 9.67 5.42 -17.56
C GLU A 374 8.74 5.08 -16.39
N LEU A 375 7.44 4.93 -16.68
CA LEU A 375 6.44 4.53 -15.70
C LEU A 375 6.72 3.12 -15.11
N LEU A 376 7.15 2.18 -15.94
CA LEU A 376 7.47 0.81 -15.51
C LEU A 376 8.76 0.77 -14.70
N GLN A 377 9.77 1.55 -15.08
CA GLN A 377 10.99 1.73 -14.27
C GLN A 377 10.65 2.30 -12.89
N ALA A 378 9.82 3.34 -12.83
CA ALA A 378 9.38 3.93 -11.56
C ALA A 378 8.52 2.97 -10.70
N HIS A 379 7.81 2.03 -11.35
CA HIS A 379 7.05 1.00 -10.65
C HIS A 379 7.96 0.02 -9.93
N VAL A 380 9.04 -0.45 -10.55
CA VAL A 380 9.97 -1.42 -9.95
C VAL A 380 10.71 -0.78 -8.77
N SER A 381 10.30 -1.14 -7.56
CA SER A 381 10.78 -0.51 -6.33
C SER A 381 10.63 -1.45 -5.14
N ALA A 382 11.27 -1.15 -4.02
CA ALA A 382 11.20 -1.98 -2.82
C ALA A 382 9.74 -2.21 -2.35
N SER A 383 8.89 -1.19 -2.46
CA SER A 383 7.48 -1.29 -2.08
C SER A 383 6.70 -2.24 -2.98
N THR A 384 6.89 -2.18 -4.29
CA THR A 384 6.16 -3.03 -5.25
C THR A 384 6.68 -4.46 -5.24
N VAL A 385 8.01 -4.66 -5.09
CA VAL A 385 8.61 -5.99 -4.88
C VAL A 385 8.08 -6.64 -3.60
N LYS A 386 7.95 -5.89 -2.50
CA LYS A 386 7.34 -6.41 -1.27
C LYS A 386 5.90 -6.86 -1.52
N GLN A 387 5.08 -6.02 -2.15
CA GLN A 387 3.67 -6.33 -2.43
C GLN A 387 3.54 -7.53 -3.37
N PHE A 388 4.41 -7.63 -4.37
CA PHE A 388 4.54 -8.78 -5.27
C PHE A 388 4.78 -10.07 -4.49
N MET A 389 5.82 -10.10 -3.64
CA MET A 389 6.15 -11.28 -2.82
C MET A 389 5.00 -11.68 -1.89
N ILE A 390 4.40 -10.70 -1.21
CA ILE A 390 3.25 -10.95 -0.31
C ILE A 390 2.05 -11.50 -1.08
N ARG A 391 1.81 -11.04 -2.31
CA ARG A 391 0.72 -11.54 -3.16
C ARG A 391 0.92 -12.99 -3.56
N GLN A 392 2.15 -13.41 -3.86
CA GLN A 392 2.48 -14.82 -4.10
C GLN A 392 2.20 -15.66 -2.85
N LEU A 393 2.68 -15.20 -1.67
CA LEU A 393 2.42 -15.86 -0.38
C LEU A 393 0.93 -15.98 -0.05
N LYS A 394 0.18 -14.88 -0.23
CA LYS A 394 -1.27 -14.85 -0.05
C LYS A 394 -1.96 -15.87 -0.93
N SER A 395 -1.55 -15.97 -2.20
CA SER A 395 -2.20 -16.85 -3.14
C SER A 395 -1.91 -18.32 -2.83
N ALA A 396 -0.66 -18.66 -2.52
CA ALA A 396 -0.29 -20.01 -2.12
C ALA A 396 -0.99 -20.44 -0.81
N TYR A 397 -1.05 -19.54 0.18
CA TYR A 397 -1.78 -19.76 1.42
C TYR A 397 -3.28 -20.00 1.18
N PHE A 398 -3.91 -19.20 0.30
CA PHE A 398 -5.32 -19.36 -0.05
C PHE A 398 -5.59 -20.73 -0.69
N VAL A 399 -4.81 -21.12 -1.71
CA VAL A 399 -5.00 -22.39 -2.42
C VAL A 399 -4.85 -23.57 -1.47
N LEU A 400 -3.85 -23.56 -0.59
CA LEU A 400 -3.67 -24.61 0.44
C LEU A 400 -4.85 -24.69 1.44
N ARG A 401 -5.51 -23.56 1.69
CA ARG A 401 -6.57 -23.49 2.70
C ARG A 401 -7.96 -23.75 2.12
N ALA A 402 -8.12 -23.54 0.83
CA ALA A 402 -9.39 -23.76 0.15
C ALA A 402 -9.83 -25.22 0.32
N VAL A 403 -11.13 -25.41 0.57
CA VAL A 403 -11.72 -26.73 0.76
C VAL A 403 -12.17 -27.26 -0.60
N GLY A 404 -11.66 -28.42 -0.99
CA GLY A 404 -12.00 -29.07 -2.26
C GLY A 404 -10.98 -28.81 -3.37
N ASP A 405 -11.26 -29.32 -4.56
CA ASP A 405 -10.46 -29.09 -5.76
C ASP A 405 -10.75 -27.70 -6.32
N THR A 406 -9.76 -26.81 -6.25
CA THR A 406 -9.85 -25.44 -6.76
C THR A 406 -9.46 -25.35 -8.24
N GLY A 407 -8.79 -26.37 -8.78
CA GLY A 407 -8.12 -26.34 -10.08
C GLY A 407 -6.91 -25.40 -10.12
N LEU A 408 -6.39 -24.98 -8.96
CA LEU A 408 -5.26 -24.05 -8.81
C LEU A 408 -4.05 -24.72 -8.14
N GLU A 409 -4.14 -26.00 -7.81
CA GLU A 409 -3.14 -26.74 -7.06
C GLU A 409 -1.80 -26.80 -7.79
N ALA A 410 -1.82 -26.82 -9.12
CA ALA A 410 -0.60 -26.77 -9.94
C ALA A 410 0.23 -25.49 -9.68
N PHE A 411 -0.40 -24.38 -9.26
CA PHE A 411 0.34 -23.18 -8.87
C PHE A 411 1.20 -23.41 -7.62
N LEU A 412 0.80 -24.31 -6.71
CA LEU A 412 1.60 -24.62 -5.53
C LEU A 412 2.93 -25.26 -5.91
N ASP A 413 2.94 -26.15 -6.90
CA ASP A 413 4.16 -26.80 -7.39
C ASP A 413 5.11 -25.78 -8.02
N SER A 414 4.57 -24.86 -8.84
CA SER A 414 5.33 -23.72 -9.38
C SER A 414 5.88 -22.82 -8.28
N PHE A 415 5.05 -22.47 -7.29
CA PHE A 415 5.43 -21.58 -6.21
C PHE A 415 6.52 -22.20 -5.32
N PHE A 416 6.39 -23.47 -4.94
CA PHE A 416 7.38 -24.14 -4.09
C PHE A 416 8.72 -24.31 -4.81
N SER A 417 8.71 -24.80 -6.05
CA SER A 417 9.92 -24.94 -6.87
C SER A 417 10.60 -23.57 -7.05
N TRP A 418 9.85 -22.54 -7.41
CA TRP A 418 10.38 -21.18 -7.55
C TRP A 418 11.02 -20.67 -6.26
N THR A 419 10.37 -20.85 -5.11
CA THR A 419 10.93 -20.36 -3.84
C THR A 419 12.18 -21.12 -3.39
N GLU A 420 12.25 -22.42 -3.67
CA GLU A 420 13.42 -23.24 -3.38
C GLU A 420 14.58 -22.85 -4.29
N GLU A 421 14.36 -22.79 -5.61
CA GLU A 421 15.40 -22.47 -6.58
C GLU A 421 15.91 -21.03 -6.47
N ARG A 422 15.00 -20.07 -6.24
CA ARG A 422 15.34 -18.64 -6.27
C ARG A 422 15.84 -18.11 -4.93
N PHE A 423 15.34 -18.64 -3.82
CA PHE A 423 15.61 -18.11 -2.49
C PHE A 423 16.22 -19.13 -1.51
N ASP A 424 16.38 -20.39 -1.90
CA ASP A 424 16.81 -21.48 -1.00
C ASP A 424 15.87 -21.62 0.21
N LEU A 425 14.55 -21.51 -0.04
CA LEU A 425 13.51 -21.56 0.98
C LEU A 425 12.50 -22.67 0.71
N ASP A 426 12.44 -23.65 1.61
CA ASP A 426 11.42 -24.69 1.63
C ASP A 426 10.09 -24.14 2.19
N PHE A 427 9.23 -23.64 1.29
CA PHE A 427 7.91 -23.16 1.68
C PHE A 427 6.92 -24.29 2.02
N VAL A 428 7.18 -25.54 1.64
CA VAL A 428 6.38 -26.68 2.09
C VAL A 428 6.43 -26.79 3.61
N GLN A 429 7.59 -26.54 4.23
CA GLN A 429 7.75 -26.51 5.68
C GLN A 429 7.30 -25.19 6.34
N LEU A 430 7.35 -24.06 5.62
CA LEU A 430 6.97 -22.76 6.17
C LEU A 430 5.45 -22.54 6.18
N MET A 431 4.70 -23.08 5.22
CA MET A 431 3.26 -22.89 5.11
C MET A 431 2.47 -23.36 6.36
N PRO A 432 2.76 -24.52 6.98
CA PRO A 432 2.13 -24.91 8.25
C PRO A 432 2.43 -23.95 9.41
N ARG A 433 3.59 -23.28 9.40
CA ARG A 433 3.91 -22.24 10.40
C ARG A 433 3.07 -20.99 10.15
N MET A 434 2.93 -20.59 8.90
CA MET A 434 2.09 -19.46 8.51
C MET A 434 0.63 -19.71 8.91
N TYR A 435 0.12 -20.90 8.62
CA TYR A 435 -1.23 -21.32 9.03
C TYR A 435 -1.47 -21.22 10.54
N ARG A 436 -0.50 -21.65 11.37
CA ARG A 436 -0.65 -21.51 12.83
C ARG A 436 -0.70 -20.05 13.28
N GLU A 437 0.10 -19.19 12.68
CA GLU A 437 0.09 -17.75 12.97
C GLU A 437 -1.20 -17.07 12.49
N THR A 438 -1.71 -17.44 11.31
CA THR A 438 -2.96 -16.89 10.77
C THR A 438 -4.18 -17.35 11.54
N MET A 439 -4.15 -18.50 12.24
CA MET A 439 -5.24 -18.94 13.13
C MET A 439 -5.21 -18.25 14.50
N GLY A 440 -4.07 -17.69 14.93
CA GLY A 440 -3.91 -17.05 16.23
C GLY A 440 -4.62 -15.69 16.37
N GLU A 441 -5.14 -15.37 17.55
CA GLU A 441 -5.96 -14.17 17.80
C GLU A 441 -5.15 -12.87 18.02
N LYS A 442 -3.87 -12.86 17.63
CA LYS A 442 -2.96 -11.74 17.90
C LYS A 442 -2.76 -10.83 16.70
N LYS A 443 -2.84 -11.32 15.47
CA LYS A 443 -2.42 -10.57 14.29
C LYS A 443 -3.52 -10.56 13.23
N LEU A 444 -3.63 -9.45 12.53
CA LEU A 444 -4.36 -9.40 11.26
C LEU A 444 -3.65 -10.29 10.24
N ILE A 445 -4.37 -10.78 9.24
CA ILE A 445 -3.81 -11.71 8.27
C ILE A 445 -2.66 -11.08 7.47
N ASP A 446 -2.81 -9.80 7.11
CA ASP A 446 -1.79 -9.01 6.42
C ASP A 446 -0.51 -8.86 7.25
N GLN A 447 -0.65 -8.68 8.57
CA GLN A 447 0.48 -8.61 9.48
C GLN A 447 1.24 -9.94 9.56
N VAL A 448 0.54 -11.07 9.43
CA VAL A 448 1.21 -12.38 9.37
C VAL A 448 2.04 -12.48 8.10
N PHE A 449 1.49 -12.13 6.93
CA PHE A 449 2.25 -12.15 5.68
C PHE A 449 3.44 -11.18 5.71
N ASP A 450 3.28 -9.99 6.27
CA ASP A 450 4.37 -9.03 6.46
C ASP A 450 5.51 -9.60 7.32
N VAL A 451 5.17 -10.28 8.42
CA VAL A 451 6.18 -10.93 9.27
C VAL A 451 6.93 -12.01 8.51
N PHE A 452 6.23 -12.84 7.71
CA PHE A 452 6.88 -13.87 6.90
C PHE A 452 7.77 -13.27 5.82
N PHE A 453 7.31 -12.26 5.10
CA PHE A 453 8.14 -11.53 4.14
C PHE A 453 9.40 -10.96 4.82
N ASN A 454 9.23 -10.23 5.92
CA ASN A 454 10.33 -9.58 6.63
C ASN A 454 11.35 -10.59 7.16
N ARG A 455 10.89 -11.75 7.62
CA ARG A 455 11.74 -12.78 8.22
C ARG A 455 12.47 -13.63 7.19
N TYR A 456 11.83 -13.97 6.07
CA TYR A 456 12.35 -14.97 5.14
C TYR A 456 12.72 -14.41 3.78
N LEU A 457 11.96 -13.47 3.21
CA LEU A 457 12.12 -13.04 1.81
C LEU A 457 12.82 -11.68 1.66
N LYS A 458 12.75 -10.80 2.66
CA LYS A 458 13.16 -9.40 2.54
C LYS A 458 14.60 -9.22 2.06
N LYS A 459 15.54 -10.01 2.58
CA LYS A 459 16.96 -9.91 2.24
C LYS A 459 17.22 -10.29 0.79
N ASP A 460 16.63 -11.38 0.32
CA ASP A 460 16.84 -11.87 -1.04
C ASP A 460 16.03 -11.06 -2.06
N ALA A 461 14.85 -10.58 -1.69
CA ALA A 461 14.09 -9.61 -2.48
C ALA A 461 14.88 -8.30 -2.68
N ALA A 462 15.54 -7.78 -1.64
CA ALA A 462 16.40 -6.60 -1.77
C ALA A 462 17.63 -6.86 -2.64
N ARG A 463 18.25 -8.05 -2.54
CA ARG A 463 19.37 -8.45 -3.40
C ARG A 463 18.95 -8.55 -4.87
N ALA A 464 17.79 -9.15 -5.14
CA ALA A 464 17.23 -9.26 -6.48
C ALA A 464 16.90 -7.87 -7.06
N LEU A 465 16.24 -7.01 -6.29
CA LEU A 465 15.94 -5.65 -6.71
C LEU A 465 17.20 -4.87 -7.09
N ALA A 466 18.29 -5.01 -6.32
CA ALA A 466 19.56 -4.35 -6.64
C ALA A 466 20.21 -4.86 -7.95
N SER A 467 19.78 -6.01 -8.47
CA SER A 467 20.24 -6.56 -9.76
C SER A 467 19.34 -6.19 -10.95
N PHE A 468 18.19 -5.58 -10.72
CA PHE A 468 17.27 -5.17 -11.78
C PHE A 468 17.67 -3.77 -12.29
N ASP A 469 18.56 -3.75 -13.28
CA ASP A 469 18.90 -2.52 -13.99
C ASP A 469 17.84 -2.16 -15.05
N GLU A 470 18.01 -0.99 -15.65
CA GLU A 470 17.10 -0.46 -16.68
C GLU A 470 16.95 -1.45 -17.85
N ASP A 471 18.06 -2.02 -18.34
CA ASP A 471 18.06 -2.97 -19.46
C ASP A 471 17.29 -4.25 -19.10
N ALA A 472 17.45 -4.78 -17.88
CA ALA A 472 16.70 -5.94 -17.43
C ALA A 472 15.19 -5.66 -17.37
N ILE A 473 14.79 -4.47 -16.90
CA ILE A 473 13.37 -4.07 -16.85
C ILE A 473 12.80 -3.93 -18.27
N LEU A 474 13.53 -3.30 -19.19
CA LEU A 474 13.10 -3.13 -20.58
C LEU A 474 12.97 -4.49 -21.29
N LYS A 475 13.95 -5.38 -21.10
CA LYS A 475 13.89 -6.74 -21.63
C LYS A 475 12.69 -7.52 -21.09
N ALA A 476 12.48 -7.51 -19.77
CA ALA A 476 11.34 -8.16 -19.14
C ALA A 476 10.00 -7.58 -19.65
N THR A 477 9.96 -6.26 -19.90
CA THR A 477 8.79 -5.60 -20.47
C THR A 477 8.50 -6.09 -21.89
N GLN A 478 9.52 -6.15 -22.75
CA GLN A 478 9.40 -6.68 -24.11
C GLN A 478 8.88 -8.13 -24.10
N GLU A 479 9.44 -9.00 -23.25
CA GLU A 479 8.99 -10.39 -23.10
C GLU A 479 7.52 -10.50 -22.64
N VAL A 480 7.05 -9.60 -21.78
CA VAL A 480 5.64 -9.53 -21.40
C VAL A 480 4.78 -9.14 -22.59
N VAL A 481 5.15 -8.08 -23.32
CA VAL A 481 4.39 -7.58 -24.49
C VAL A 481 4.27 -8.64 -25.58
N GLU A 482 5.35 -9.35 -25.88
CA GLU A 482 5.35 -10.46 -26.83
C GLU A 482 4.40 -11.57 -26.36
N ALA A 483 4.49 -11.96 -25.08
CA ALA A 483 3.64 -13.00 -24.51
C ALA A 483 2.14 -12.64 -24.51
N LEU A 484 1.77 -11.36 -24.47
CA LEU A 484 0.37 -10.92 -24.53
C LEU A 484 -0.36 -11.40 -25.80
N SER A 485 0.36 -11.60 -26.90
CA SER A 485 -0.23 -12.07 -28.17
C SER A 485 -0.70 -13.53 -28.12
N ASP A 486 -0.08 -14.34 -27.27
CA ASP A 486 -0.29 -15.78 -27.19
C ASP A 486 -1.27 -16.20 -26.08
N LEU A 487 -1.74 -15.27 -25.26
CA LEU A 487 -2.63 -15.55 -24.14
C LEU A 487 -4.05 -15.94 -24.59
N ASP A 488 -4.63 -16.94 -23.91
CA ASP A 488 -6.06 -17.21 -23.99
C ASP A 488 -6.85 -16.23 -23.12
N TYR A 489 -7.17 -15.07 -23.68
CA TYR A 489 -7.97 -14.06 -23.00
C TYR A 489 -9.39 -14.53 -22.62
N ASN A 490 -9.88 -15.70 -23.07
CA ASN A 490 -11.12 -16.29 -22.52
C ASN A 490 -10.97 -16.70 -21.05
N LYS A 491 -9.74 -16.86 -20.55
CA LYS A 491 -9.45 -17.13 -19.14
C LYS A 491 -9.23 -15.86 -18.32
N ILE A 492 -9.05 -14.71 -18.97
CA ILE A 492 -8.74 -13.43 -18.33
C ILE A 492 -9.99 -12.54 -18.29
N PRO A 493 -10.61 -12.29 -17.12
CA PRO A 493 -11.80 -11.46 -17.05
C PRO A 493 -11.53 -9.98 -17.30
N ALA A 494 -12.59 -9.19 -17.51
CA ALA A 494 -12.49 -7.73 -17.50
C ALA A 494 -12.13 -7.23 -16.08
N GLY A 495 -11.41 -6.10 -16.00
CA GLY A 495 -11.02 -5.47 -14.75
C GLY A 495 -9.70 -4.69 -14.81
N HIS A 496 -9.22 -4.31 -13.63
CA HIS A 496 -7.97 -3.56 -13.43
C HIS A 496 -6.85 -4.51 -13.01
N TYR A 497 -5.68 -4.40 -13.63
CA TYR A 497 -4.55 -5.28 -13.40
C TYR A 497 -3.26 -4.51 -13.15
N ASP A 498 -2.44 -5.05 -12.26
CA ASP A 498 -1.06 -4.64 -12.00
C ASP A 498 -0.14 -5.20 -13.09
N PHE A 499 0.10 -4.40 -14.12
CA PHE A 499 0.96 -4.80 -15.24
C PHE A 499 2.43 -4.85 -14.83
N GLY A 500 2.84 -3.97 -13.90
CA GLY A 500 4.19 -4.02 -13.33
C GLY A 500 4.46 -5.32 -12.57
N GLY A 501 3.42 -5.93 -11.99
CA GLY A 501 3.46 -7.28 -11.45
C GLY A 501 3.84 -8.36 -12.45
N LEU A 502 3.35 -8.28 -13.70
CA LEU A 502 3.72 -9.22 -14.78
C LEU A 502 5.20 -9.07 -15.19
N ILE A 503 5.74 -7.86 -15.10
CA ILE A 503 7.18 -7.62 -15.32
C ILE A 503 7.99 -8.20 -14.17
N LEU A 504 7.51 -8.04 -12.93
CA LEU A 504 8.14 -8.66 -11.77
C LEU A 504 8.12 -10.19 -11.87
N ASP A 505 7.09 -10.82 -12.44
CA ASP A 505 7.12 -12.26 -12.72
C ASP A 505 8.32 -12.64 -13.60
N ARG A 506 8.56 -11.91 -14.70
CA ARG A 506 9.71 -12.14 -15.58
C ARG A 506 11.04 -11.89 -14.87
N LEU A 507 11.17 -10.77 -14.15
CA LEU A 507 12.39 -10.41 -13.43
C LEU A 507 12.74 -11.41 -12.32
N PHE A 508 11.72 -12.00 -11.68
CA PHE A 508 11.91 -13.04 -10.67
C PHE A 508 11.94 -14.46 -11.22
N GLY A 509 11.70 -14.64 -12.52
CA GLY A 509 11.68 -15.95 -13.18
C GLY A 509 10.53 -16.84 -12.69
N VAL A 510 9.35 -16.26 -12.43
CA VAL A 510 8.18 -17.03 -12.01
C VAL A 510 7.55 -17.69 -13.23
N GLU A 511 7.43 -19.02 -13.20
CA GLU A 511 6.76 -19.80 -14.23
C GLU A 511 5.43 -20.34 -13.71
N TYR A 512 4.34 -19.94 -14.37
CA TYR A 512 3.00 -20.42 -14.05
C TYR A 512 2.62 -21.63 -14.90
N PRO A 513 1.81 -22.57 -14.37
CA PRO A 513 1.33 -23.72 -15.16
C PRO A 513 0.51 -23.28 -16.38
N GLU A 514 -0.25 -22.19 -16.22
CA GLU A 514 -0.93 -21.48 -17.30
C GLU A 514 -0.55 -20.00 -17.22
N PRO A 515 -0.06 -19.36 -18.30
CA PRO A 515 0.34 -17.94 -18.28
C PRO A 515 -0.78 -16.99 -17.84
N GLU A 516 -2.04 -17.31 -18.14
CA GLU A 516 -3.20 -16.49 -17.76
C GLU A 516 -3.44 -16.46 -16.25
N PHE A 517 -2.88 -17.41 -15.49
CA PHE A 517 -2.97 -17.42 -14.03
C PHE A 517 -2.32 -16.17 -13.41
N ALA A 518 -1.28 -15.62 -14.03
CA ALA A 518 -0.65 -14.36 -13.61
C ALA A 518 -1.70 -13.23 -13.48
N PHE A 519 -2.65 -13.13 -14.40
CA PHE A 519 -3.70 -12.12 -14.34
C PHE A 519 -4.62 -12.29 -13.14
N LYS A 520 -4.86 -13.52 -12.67
CA LYS A 520 -5.62 -13.73 -11.43
C LYS A 520 -4.86 -13.19 -10.22
N LEU A 521 -3.56 -13.43 -10.14
CA LEU A 521 -2.71 -12.94 -9.07
C LEU A 521 -2.69 -11.41 -9.08
N HIS A 522 -2.37 -10.83 -10.23
CA HIS A 522 -2.13 -9.40 -10.44
C HIS A 522 -3.40 -8.57 -10.64
N ARG A 523 -4.57 -9.13 -10.39
CA ARG A 523 -5.82 -8.36 -10.37
C ARG A 523 -5.84 -7.38 -9.19
N LEU A 524 -6.21 -6.14 -9.47
CA LEU A 524 -6.48 -5.12 -8.48
C LEU A 524 -7.94 -5.26 -8.02
N THR A 525 -8.16 -5.41 -6.71
CA THR A 525 -9.48 -5.61 -6.09
C THR A 525 -9.60 -4.83 -4.81
#